data_AF-A0A1Z9S005-F1
#
_entry.id   AF-A0A1Z9S005-F1
#
_cell.length_a   1.000
_cell.length_b   1.000
_cell.length_c   1.000
_cell.angle_alpha   90.00
_cell.angle_beta   90.00
_cell.angle_gamma   90.00
#
_symmetry.space_group_name_H-M   'P 1'
#
loop_
_entity.id
_entity.type
_entity.pdbx_description
1 polymer ?
#
loop_
_entity_poly.entity_id
_entity_poly.type
_entity_poly.pdbx_seq_one_letter_code
_entity_poly.pdbx_strand_id
1 'polypeptide(L)'
;MMHTKAEHTWTVLLERIREAREAAMEAAVVAARDAGLPERGSAFRALLENCALSRKPDQVLGAIHYLRNVEGIEDSPPRVVNELFTDSGIEPPGNLSLYLNRLKERNFLVVPSGKDDKNRFAILTPEGQAHL
;
A
#
# COMPACT_ATOMS: atom_id res chain seq x y z
N MET A 1 28.59 -5.37 33.06
CA MET A 1 27.21 -4.85 33.20
C MET A 1 26.96 -3.66 32.26
N MET A 2 27.25 -3.82 30.95
CA MET A 2 27.08 -2.77 29.92
C MET A 2 26.02 -3.10 28.86
N HIS A 3 25.56 -4.36 28.80
CA HIS A 3 24.60 -4.83 27.79
C HIS A 3 23.20 -4.23 27.97
N THR A 4 22.71 -4.14 29.21
CA THR A 4 21.34 -3.70 29.50
C THR A 4 21.07 -2.23 29.15
N LYS A 5 22.03 -1.31 29.34
CA LYS A 5 21.86 0.11 28.98
C LYS A 5 21.76 0.32 27.46
N ALA A 6 22.55 -0.41 26.68
CA ALA A 6 22.51 -0.32 25.22
C ALA A 6 21.20 -0.90 24.66
N GLU A 7 20.74 -2.02 25.20
CA GLU A 7 19.45 -2.63 24.84
C GLU A 7 18.27 -1.70 25.17
N HIS A 8 18.22 -1.13 26.38
CA HIS A 8 17.17 -0.14 26.73
C HIS A 8 17.20 1.10 25.84
N THR A 9 18.39 1.59 25.46
CA THR A 9 18.50 2.75 24.57
C THR A 9 18.03 2.41 23.15
N TRP A 10 18.28 1.19 22.68
CA TRP A 10 17.82 0.72 21.38
C TRP A 10 16.30 0.56 21.34
N THR A 11 15.69 -0.03 22.38
CA THR A 11 14.23 -0.16 22.48
C THR A 11 13.54 1.20 22.48
N VAL A 12 14.02 2.17 23.27
CA VAL A 12 13.47 3.53 23.30
C VAL A 12 13.62 4.25 21.95
N LEU A 13 14.74 4.03 21.24
CA LEU A 13 14.94 4.60 19.92
C LEU A 13 13.94 4.02 18.90
N LEU A 14 13.72 2.70 18.92
CA LEU A 14 12.73 2.04 18.07
C LEU A 14 11.30 2.51 18.36
N GLU A 15 10.93 2.68 19.63
CA GLU A 15 9.62 3.23 20.01
C GLU A 15 9.42 4.64 19.46
N ARG A 16 10.41 5.52 19.59
CA ARG A 16 10.35 6.89 19.04
C ARG A 16 10.22 6.91 17.51
N ILE A 17 10.92 6.01 16.81
CA ILE A 17 10.79 5.87 15.36
C ILE A 17 9.36 5.44 15.00
N ARG A 18 8.78 4.50 15.76
CA ARG A 18 7.40 4.05 15.57
C ARG A 18 6.40 5.18 15.80
N GLU A 19 6.52 5.91 16.90
CA GLU A 19 5.65 7.04 17.23
C GLU A 19 5.72 8.14 16.17
N ALA A 20 6.92 8.48 15.69
CA ALA A 20 7.10 9.47 14.63
C ALA A 20 6.43 9.02 13.31
N ARG A 21 6.49 7.72 12.99
CA ARG A 21 5.82 7.15 11.82
C ARG A 21 4.30 7.17 11.97
N GLU A 22 3.77 6.84 13.14
CA GLU A 22 2.33 6.89 13.42
C GLU A 22 1.80 8.32 13.33
N ALA A 23 2.51 9.30 13.92
CA ALA A 23 2.16 10.71 13.84
C ALA A 23 2.20 11.25 12.40
N ALA A 24 3.18 10.83 11.59
CA ALA A 24 3.24 11.19 10.17
C ALA A 24 2.05 10.61 9.38
N MET A 25 1.61 9.39 9.72
CA MET A 25 0.47 8.76 9.08
C MET A 25 -0.85 9.45 9.43
N GLU A 26 -1.06 9.80 10.70
CA GLU A 26 -2.23 10.58 11.12
C GLU A 26 -2.26 11.96 10.45
N ALA A 27 -1.12 12.65 10.38
CA ALA A 27 -1.01 13.94 9.71
C ALA A 27 -1.33 13.85 8.21
N ALA A 28 -0.86 12.81 7.52
CA ALA A 28 -1.17 12.58 6.10
C ALA A 28 -2.67 12.31 5.88
N VAL A 29 -3.31 11.52 6.75
CA VAL A 29 -4.76 11.26 6.69
C VAL A 29 -5.57 12.54 6.92
N VAL A 30 -5.19 13.35 7.92
CA VAL A 30 -5.86 14.63 8.21
C VAL A 30 -5.71 15.60 7.04
N ALA A 31 -4.50 15.76 6.50
CA ALA A 31 -4.25 16.65 5.37
C ALA A 31 -5.03 16.23 4.12
N ALA A 32 -5.13 14.92 3.84
CA ALA A 32 -5.92 14.40 2.74
C ALA A 32 -7.42 14.65 2.92
N ARG A 33 -7.94 14.47 4.14
CA ARG A 33 -9.34 14.78 4.48
C ARG A 33 -9.63 16.28 4.34
N ASP A 34 -8.73 17.13 4.81
CA ASP A 34 -8.84 18.59 4.71
C ASP A 34 -8.76 19.06 3.24
N ALA A 35 -8.09 18.30 2.37
CA ALA A 35 -8.09 18.49 0.92
C ALA A 35 -9.39 18.00 0.22
N GLY A 36 -10.38 17.53 0.98
CA GLY A 36 -11.67 17.08 0.46
C GLY A 36 -11.65 15.67 -0.15
N LEU A 37 -10.59 14.89 0.09
CA LEU A 37 -10.55 13.51 -0.36
C LEU A 37 -11.49 12.64 0.49
N PRO A 38 -12.22 11.68 -0.11
CA PRO A 38 -12.95 10.66 0.64
C PRO A 38 -12.05 9.96 1.65
N GLU A 39 -12.61 9.45 2.74
CA GLU A 39 -11.85 8.74 3.80
C GLU A 39 -11.01 7.60 3.23
N ARG A 40 -11.62 6.81 2.33
CA ARG A 40 -10.96 5.74 1.57
C ARG A 40 -9.75 6.22 0.78
N GLY A 41 -9.92 7.31 0.04
CA GLY A 41 -8.86 7.92 -0.76
C GLY A 41 -7.76 8.52 0.10
N SER A 42 -8.12 9.13 1.23
CA SER A 42 -7.20 9.68 2.22
C SER A 42 -6.32 8.61 2.86
N ALA A 43 -6.94 7.50 3.27
CA ALA A 43 -6.23 6.35 3.82
C ALA A 43 -5.27 5.72 2.81
N PHE A 44 -5.70 5.52 1.55
CA PHE A 44 -4.83 5.02 0.50
C PHE A 44 -3.68 5.98 0.20
N ARG A 45 -3.95 7.29 0.11
CA ARG A 45 -2.91 8.31 -0.12
C ARG A 45 -1.85 8.28 0.98
N ALA A 46 -2.29 8.24 2.24
CA ALA A 46 -1.39 8.15 3.38
C ALA A 46 -0.52 6.88 3.31
N LEU A 47 -1.07 5.73 2.88
CA LEU A 47 -0.27 4.52 2.67
C LEU A 47 0.85 4.75 1.63
N LEU A 48 0.53 5.34 0.48
CA LEU A 48 1.53 5.59 -0.57
C LEU A 48 2.62 6.55 -0.11
N GLU A 49 2.26 7.62 0.61
CA GLU A 49 3.20 8.61 1.13
C GLU A 49 4.13 8.00 2.18
N ASN A 50 3.59 7.22 3.12
CA ASN A 50 4.37 6.60 4.20
C ASN A 50 5.32 5.49 3.71
N CYS A 51 4.93 4.77 2.65
CA CYS A 51 5.79 3.78 2.01
C CYS A 51 6.65 4.38 0.88
N ALA A 52 6.64 5.71 0.69
CA ALA A 52 7.37 6.42 -0.37
C ALA A 52 7.12 5.85 -1.79
N LEU A 53 5.91 5.36 -2.04
CA LEU A 53 5.51 4.70 -3.28
C LEU A 53 5.17 5.75 -4.35
N SER A 54 6.22 6.28 -4.98
CA SER A 54 6.12 7.35 -5.98
C SER A 54 5.94 6.85 -7.41
N ARG A 55 6.47 5.66 -7.74
CA ARG A 55 6.42 5.12 -9.09
C ARG A 55 5.11 4.38 -9.33
N LYS A 56 4.54 4.51 -10.54
CA LYS A 56 3.25 3.90 -10.87
C LYS A 56 3.14 2.39 -10.62
N PRO A 57 4.15 1.54 -10.93
CA PRO A 57 4.11 0.11 -10.58
C PRO A 57 4.01 -0.13 -9.07
N ASP A 58 4.75 0.64 -8.27
CA ASP A 58 4.77 0.52 -6.81
C ASP A 58 3.44 1.01 -6.21
N GLN A 59 2.86 2.08 -6.77
CA GLN A 59 1.50 2.52 -6.41
C GLN A 59 0.45 1.47 -6.72
N VAL A 60 0.57 0.75 -7.85
CA VAL A 60 -0.33 -0.37 -8.18
C VAL A 60 -0.17 -1.52 -7.19
N LEU A 61 1.06 -1.87 -6.78
CA LEU A 61 1.28 -2.85 -5.70
C LEU A 61 0.63 -2.39 -4.38
N GLY A 62 0.85 -1.13 -3.99
CA GLY A 62 0.22 -0.53 -2.82
C GLY A 62 -1.31 -0.57 -2.89
N ALA A 63 -1.90 -0.32 -4.06
CA ALA A 63 -3.35 -0.41 -4.27
C ALA A 63 -3.87 -1.84 -4.05
N ILE A 64 -3.19 -2.86 -4.59
CA ILE A 64 -3.58 -4.26 -4.36
C ILE A 64 -3.42 -4.64 -2.89
N HIS A 65 -2.32 -4.22 -2.24
CA HIS A 65 -2.13 -4.45 -0.80
C HIS A 65 -3.27 -3.83 0.02
N TYR A 66 -3.58 -2.56 -0.23
CA TYR A 66 -4.63 -1.82 0.46
C TYR A 66 -5.99 -2.52 0.33
N LEU A 67 -6.40 -2.86 -0.89
CA LEU A 67 -7.68 -3.54 -1.12
C LEU A 67 -7.77 -4.90 -0.42
N ARG A 68 -6.69 -5.69 -0.43
CA ARG A 68 -6.70 -7.05 0.13
C ARG A 68 -6.56 -7.08 1.65
N ASN A 69 -5.61 -6.32 2.18
CA ASN A 69 -5.17 -6.45 3.56
C ASN A 69 -5.73 -5.37 4.48
N VAL A 70 -6.12 -4.22 3.92
CA VAL A 70 -6.73 -3.13 4.69
C VAL A 70 -8.25 -3.18 4.55
N GLU A 71 -8.77 -3.29 3.33
CA GLU A 71 -10.23 -3.31 3.10
C GLU A 71 -10.85 -4.72 3.08
N GLY A 72 -10.04 -5.78 2.97
CA GLY A 72 -10.55 -7.16 2.91
C GLY A 72 -11.34 -7.48 1.63
N ILE A 73 -11.21 -6.65 0.58
CA ILE A 73 -11.88 -6.86 -0.71
C ILE A 73 -11.05 -7.85 -1.51
N GLU A 74 -11.54 -9.07 -1.73
CA GLU A 74 -10.84 -10.07 -2.55
C GLU A 74 -11.05 -9.88 -4.06
N ASP A 75 -12.22 -9.36 -4.44
CA ASP A 75 -12.63 -9.19 -5.82
C ASP A 75 -12.63 -7.71 -6.20
N SER A 76 -11.53 -7.25 -6.79
CA SER A 76 -11.36 -5.87 -7.22
C SER A 76 -11.15 -5.79 -8.72
N PRO A 77 -12.21 -5.67 -9.54
CA PRO A 77 -12.07 -5.44 -10.97
C PRO A 77 -11.31 -4.12 -11.23
N PRO A 78 -10.72 -3.94 -12.44
CA PRO A 78 -9.91 -2.76 -12.75
C PRO A 78 -10.53 -1.41 -12.39
N ARG A 79 -11.86 -1.29 -12.54
CA ARG A 79 -12.61 -0.09 -12.15
C ARG A 79 -12.46 0.27 -10.67
N VAL A 80 -12.46 -0.71 -9.76
CA VAL A 80 -12.36 -0.49 -8.31
C VAL A 80 -10.96 -0.02 -7.95
N VAL A 81 -9.93 -0.57 -8.61
CA VAL A 81 -8.55 -0.12 -8.42
C VAL A 81 -8.40 1.31 -8.93
N ASN A 82 -8.91 1.63 -10.13
CA ASN A 82 -8.83 2.99 -10.68
C ASN A 82 -9.59 4.01 -9.82
N GLU A 83 -10.76 3.65 -9.30
CA GLU A 83 -11.55 4.47 -8.38
C GLU A 83 -10.75 4.81 -7.11
N LEU A 84 -9.99 3.85 -6.57
CA LEU A 84 -9.11 4.11 -5.42
C LEU A 84 -8.05 5.19 -5.70
N PHE A 85 -7.47 5.18 -6.91
CA PHE A 85 -6.55 6.25 -7.34
C PHE A 85 -7.27 7.59 -7.44
N THR A 86 -8.44 7.63 -8.08
CA THR A 86 -9.26 8.85 -8.20
C THR A 86 -9.65 9.40 -6.82
N ASP A 87 -10.13 8.56 -5.91
CA ASP A 87 -10.49 8.93 -4.54
C ASP A 87 -9.30 9.53 -3.78
N SER A 88 -8.07 9.07 -4.06
CA SER A 88 -6.85 9.60 -3.44
C SER A 88 -6.30 10.89 -4.06
N GLY A 89 -6.96 11.40 -5.10
CA GLY A 89 -6.50 12.57 -5.87
C GLY A 89 -5.22 12.29 -6.66
N ILE A 90 -4.97 11.03 -7.04
CA ILE A 90 -3.80 10.60 -7.81
C ILE A 90 -4.28 10.14 -9.18
N GLU A 91 -3.54 10.49 -10.23
CA GLU A 91 -3.87 10.03 -11.57
C GLU A 91 -3.80 8.49 -11.66
N PRO A 92 -4.86 7.80 -12.13
CA PRO A 92 -4.84 6.36 -12.32
C PRO A 92 -3.73 5.89 -13.26
N PRO A 93 -3.31 4.61 -13.21
CA PRO A 93 -2.22 4.08 -14.04
C PRO A 93 -2.49 4.05 -15.55
N GLY A 94 -3.71 4.38 -16.01
CA GLY A 94 -4.14 4.19 -17.39
C GLY A 94 -4.32 2.70 -17.70
N ASN A 95 -3.29 2.05 -18.27
CA ASN A 95 -3.35 0.63 -18.60
C ASN A 95 -3.01 -0.26 -17.39
N LEU A 96 -3.95 -0.36 -16.44
CA LEU A 96 -3.77 -1.13 -15.21
C LEU A 96 -3.41 -2.61 -15.48
N SER A 97 -4.04 -3.24 -16.48
CA SER A 97 -3.76 -4.63 -16.82
C SER A 97 -2.29 -4.86 -17.21
N LEU A 98 -1.67 -3.91 -17.91
CA LEU A 98 -0.24 -3.97 -18.24
C LEU A 98 0.62 -3.95 -16.97
N TYR A 99 0.32 -3.07 -16.01
CA TYR A 99 1.06 -3.02 -14.74
C TYR A 99 0.90 -4.32 -13.96
N LEU A 100 -0.34 -4.82 -13.82
CA LEU A 100 -0.60 -6.06 -13.10
C LEU A 100 0.14 -7.24 -13.74
N ASN A 101 0.12 -7.36 -15.07
CA ASN A 101 0.82 -8.44 -15.76
C ASN A 101 2.34 -8.35 -15.56
N ARG A 102 2.94 -7.15 -15.69
CA ARG A 102 4.38 -6.96 -15.43
C ARG A 102 4.78 -7.26 -13.99
N LEU A 103 3.91 -6.95 -13.04
CA LEU A 103 4.14 -7.27 -11.63
C LEU A 103 4.02 -8.79 -11.38
N LYS A 104 3.12 -9.50 -12.07
CA LYS A 104 3.06 -10.97 -12.07
C LYS A 104 4.33 -11.58 -12.68
N GLU A 105 4.80 -11.07 -13.83
CA GLU A 105 6.04 -11.52 -14.48
C GLU A 105 7.27 -11.37 -13.57
N ARG A 106 7.27 -10.38 -12.68
CA ARG A 106 8.32 -10.15 -11.68
C ARG A 106 8.13 -10.94 -10.39
N ASN A 107 7.13 -11.82 -10.32
CA ASN A 107 6.76 -12.57 -9.13
C ASN A 107 6.39 -11.69 -7.93
N PHE A 108 5.87 -10.48 -8.16
CA PHE A 108 5.37 -9.60 -7.07
C PHE A 108 3.88 -9.76 -6.83
N LEU A 109 3.15 -10.20 -7.85
CA LEU A 109 1.74 -10.55 -7.76
C LEU A 109 1.54 -11.99 -8.21
N VAL A 110 0.52 -12.63 -7.65
CA VAL A 110 0.02 -13.93 -8.10
C VAL A 110 -1.50 -13.90 -8.08
N VAL A 111 -2.12 -14.69 -8.97
CA VAL A 111 -3.56 -14.96 -8.88
C VAL A 111 -3.74 -16.29 -8.15
N PRO A 112 -4.53 -16.34 -7.05
CA PRO A 112 -4.78 -17.59 -6.34
C PRO A 112 -5.37 -18.68 -7.24
N SER A 113 -5.07 -19.94 -6.94
CA SER A 113 -5.63 -21.09 -7.66
C SER A 113 -7.16 -21.07 -7.64
N GLY A 114 -7.79 -21.44 -8.76
CA GLY A 114 -9.26 -21.46 -8.89
C GLY A 114 -9.91 -20.12 -9.23
N LYS A 115 -9.12 -19.08 -9.54
CA LYS A 115 -9.61 -17.73 -9.91
C LYS A 115 -9.39 -17.36 -11.39
N ASP A 116 -9.25 -18.36 -12.27
CA ASP A 116 -9.04 -18.25 -13.72
C ASP A 116 -7.90 -17.31 -14.16
N ASP A 117 -6.85 -17.15 -13.34
CA ASP A 117 -5.75 -16.18 -13.57
C ASP A 117 -6.22 -14.72 -13.83
N LYS A 118 -7.42 -14.37 -13.36
CA LYS A 118 -7.97 -13.03 -13.54
C LYS A 118 -7.31 -12.03 -12.59
N ASN A 119 -6.80 -10.94 -13.15
CA ASN A 119 -6.18 -9.83 -12.43
C ASN A 119 -7.03 -9.23 -11.30
N ARG A 120 -8.36 -9.35 -11.36
CA ARG A 120 -9.27 -8.87 -10.32
C ARG A 120 -9.07 -9.54 -8.96
N PHE A 121 -8.45 -10.71 -8.94
CA PHE A 121 -8.15 -11.50 -7.74
C PHE A 121 -6.66 -11.53 -7.40
N ALA A 122 -5.82 -10.73 -8.08
CA ALA A 122 -4.39 -10.71 -7.81
C ALA A 122 -4.13 -10.34 -6.34
N ILE A 123 -3.14 -11.00 -5.74
CA ILE A 123 -2.64 -10.75 -4.39
C ILE A 123 -1.12 -10.61 -4.43
N LEU A 124 -0.55 -9.99 -3.40
CA LEU A 124 0.91 -9.89 -3.28
C LEU A 124 1.51 -11.24 -2.90
N THR A 125 2.60 -11.59 -3.56
CA THR A 125 3.50 -12.66 -3.12
C THR A 125 4.34 -12.20 -1.92
N PRO A 126 5.06 -13.09 -1.22
CA PRO A 126 6.05 -12.69 -0.22
C PRO A 126 7.09 -11.71 -0.77
N GLU A 127 7.54 -11.90 -2.01
CA GLU A 127 8.51 -11.01 -2.67
C GLU A 127 7.90 -9.63 -2.96
N GLY A 128 6.62 -9.58 -3.38
CA GLY A 128 5.90 -8.34 -3.58
C GLY A 128 5.64 -7.58 -2.27
N GLN A 129 5.41 -8.30 -1.17
CA GLN A 129 5.28 -7.70 0.16
C GLN A 129 6.61 -7.13 0.66
N ALA A 130 7.72 -7.86 0.48
CA ALA A 130 9.04 -7.41 0.91
C ALA A 130 9.58 -6.24 0.07
N HIS A 131 9.03 -6.02 -1.13
CA HIS A 131 9.36 -4.88 -1.99
C HIS A 131 8.67 -3.58 -1.54
N LEU A 132 7.56 -3.66 -0.79
CA LEU A 132 6.85 -2.52 -0.22
C LEU A 132 7.40 -2.11 1.15
#